data_AF-A0A803K078-F1
#
_entry.id   AF-A0A803K078-F1
#
_cell.length_a   1.000
_cell.length_b   1.000
_cell.length_c   1.000
_cell.angle_alpha   90.00
_cell.angle_beta   90.00
_cell.angle_gamma   90.00
#
_symmetry.space_group_name_H-M   'P 1'
#
loop_
_entity.id
_entity.type
_entity.pdbx_description
1 polymer ?
#
loop_
_entity_poly.entity_id
_entity_poly.type
_entity_poly.pdbx_seq_one_letter_code
_entity_poly.pdbx_strand_id
1 'polypeptide(L)'
;MKPKLSCLEETHNNYVWRKRGTSTVKYGGGGIMVWGCFAVSGPERIAIIEGKMNSQVYQDILQENLRPSVQVKLSRRWVLQQDNDPSS
;
A
#
# COMPACT_ATOMS: atom_id res chain seq x y z
N MET A 1 -26.46 -5.78 11.22
CA MET A 1 -25.62 -4.59 10.95
C MET A 1 -24.40 -5.06 10.17
N LYS A 2 -24.27 -4.67 8.90
CA LYS A 2 -23.12 -5.01 8.05
C LYS A 2 -22.21 -3.78 7.98
N PRO A 3 -20.90 -3.88 8.23
CA PRO A 3 -20.01 -2.77 7.91
C PRO A 3 -19.96 -2.63 6.38
N LYS A 4 -20.29 -1.43 5.90
CA LYS A 4 -20.17 -1.06 4.49
C LYS A 4 -18.70 -0.83 4.20
N LEU A 5 -18.02 -1.88 3.74
CA LEU A 5 -16.78 -1.75 2.97
C LEU A 5 -17.23 -1.48 1.53
N SER A 6 -17.17 -0.22 1.09
CA SER A 6 -17.28 0.09 -0.34
C SER A 6 -15.98 -0.31 -1.02
N CYS A 7 -15.84 -1.61 -1.27
CA CYS A 7 -14.83 -2.15 -2.16
C CYS A 7 -15.11 -1.65 -3.58
N LEU A 8 -14.10 -0.99 -4.14
CA LEU A 8 -13.64 -1.08 -5.53
C LEU A 8 -14.45 -2.04 -6.42
N GLU A 9 -15.53 -1.57 -7.06
CA GLU A 9 -16.10 -2.26 -8.21
C GLU A 9 -16.49 -1.25 -9.29
N GLU A 10 -15.57 -1.06 -10.23
CA GLU A 10 -15.94 -0.78 -11.62
C GLU A 10 -14.86 -1.43 -12.51
N THR A 11 -14.94 -2.75 -12.67
CA THR A 11 -14.06 -3.48 -13.59
C THR A 11 -14.55 -3.30 -15.02
N HIS A 12 -14.04 -2.28 -15.71
CA HIS A 12 -14.05 -2.29 -17.18
C HIS A 12 -13.19 -3.47 -17.65
N ASN A 13 -13.82 -4.44 -18.32
CA ASN A 13 -13.14 -5.59 -18.92
C ASN A 13 -12.16 -5.12 -20.00
N ASN A 14 -10.90 -4.90 -19.63
CA ASN A 14 -9.82 -4.52 -20.55
C ASN A 14 -9.15 -5.77 -21.12
N TYR A 15 -9.72 -6.33 -22.19
CA TYR A 15 -9.08 -7.43 -22.92
C TYR A 15 -7.92 -6.90 -23.75
N VAL A 16 -6.70 -7.34 -23.42
CA VAL A 16 -5.46 -7.00 -24.14
C VAL A 16 -4.93 -8.25 -24.83
N TRP A 17 -4.82 -8.23 -26.15
CA TRP A 17 -4.23 -9.32 -26.94
C TRP A 17 -2.71 -9.11 -27.08
N ARG A 18 -1.91 -10.11 -26.69
CA ARG A 18 -0.43 -10.05 -26.73
C ARG A 18 0.14 -10.99 -27.79
N LYS A 19 1.06 -10.49 -28.62
CA LYS A 19 1.89 -11.31 -29.52
C LYS A 19 3.09 -11.87 -28.74
N ARG A 20 3.46 -13.14 -28.95
CA ARG A 20 4.61 -13.76 -28.25
C ARG A 20 5.90 -12.99 -28.57
N GLY A 21 6.64 -12.59 -27.53
CA GLY A 21 7.96 -11.96 -27.64
C GLY A 21 8.04 -10.45 -27.32
N THR A 22 6.92 -9.74 -27.19
CA THR A 22 6.96 -8.30 -26.86
C THR A 22 7.10 -8.08 -25.36
N SER A 23 8.11 -7.35 -24.89
CA SER A 23 8.21 -6.88 -23.50
C SER A 23 7.21 -5.76 -23.23
N THR A 24 6.36 -5.91 -22.23
CA THR A 24 5.40 -4.88 -21.81
C THR A 24 6.06 -3.92 -20.84
N VAL A 25 6.28 -2.68 -21.26
CA VAL A 25 6.51 -1.55 -20.35
C VAL A 25 5.15 -1.10 -19.81
N LYS A 26 5.09 -0.60 -18.57
CA LYS A 26 3.88 -0.26 -17.80
C LYS A 26 2.72 0.25 -18.70
N TYR A 27 1.57 -0.43 -18.66
CA TYR A 27 0.37 -0.02 -19.38
C TYR A 27 -0.09 1.35 -18.89
N GLY A 28 -0.43 2.27 -19.79
CA GLY A 28 -0.82 3.67 -19.48
C GLY A 28 -2.17 3.86 -18.77
N GLY A 29 -2.71 2.83 -18.13
CA GLY A 29 -4.01 2.84 -17.43
C GLY A 29 -3.98 3.47 -16.03
N GLY A 30 -2.93 4.22 -15.70
CA GLY A 30 -2.70 4.75 -14.36
C GLY A 30 -2.17 3.70 -13.37
N GLY A 31 -1.81 4.15 -12.17
CA GLY A 31 -1.33 3.30 -11.08
C GLY A 31 -1.78 3.85 -9.74
N ILE A 32 -2.11 2.95 -8.81
CA ILE A 32 -2.37 3.30 -7.41
C ILE A 32 -1.08 3.16 -6.60
N MET A 33 -0.86 4.08 -5.67
CA MET A 33 0.22 3.98 -4.70
C MET A 33 -0.39 3.54 -3.37
N VAL A 34 0.19 2.52 -2.75
CA VAL A 34 -0.27 1.98 -1.47
C VAL A 34 0.92 1.80 -0.55
N TRP A 35 0.70 2.01 0.75
CA TRP A 35 1.65 1.72 1.81
C TRP A 35 1.06 0.66 2.73
N GLY A 36 1.90 -0.25 3.22
CA GLY A 36 1.52 -1.22 4.21
C GLY A 36 2.75 -1.88 4.83
N CYS A 37 2.59 -2.37 6.06
CA CYS A 37 3.63 -3.12 6.75
C CYS A 37 3.08 -4.48 7.21
N PHE A 38 4.02 -5.38 7.52
CA PHE A 38 3.72 -6.72 7.98
C PHE A 38 4.71 -7.11 9.06
N ALA A 39 4.27 -8.02 9.93
CA ALA A 39 5.10 -8.57 10.99
C ALA A 39 4.87 -10.09 11.11
N VAL A 40 5.61 -10.74 11.99
CA VAL A 40 5.43 -12.17 12.29
C VAL A 40 3.99 -12.47 12.75
N SER A 41 3.34 -11.50 13.40
CA SER A 41 1.92 -11.57 13.81
C SER A 41 0.91 -11.47 12.65
N GLY A 42 1.38 -11.27 11.41
CA GLY A 42 0.54 -11.16 10.22
C GLY A 42 0.55 -9.76 9.58
N PRO A 43 -0.22 -9.57 8.49
CA PRO A 43 -0.30 -8.30 7.78
C PRO A 43 -0.97 -7.20 8.63
N GLU A 44 -0.49 -5.97 8.47
CA GLU A 44 -1.08 -4.78 9.09
C GLU A 44 -1.95 -4.00 8.09
N ARG A 45 -2.44 -2.83 8.51
CA ARG A 45 -3.35 -2.01 7.71
C ARG A 45 -2.62 -1.47 6.47
N ILE A 46 -3.31 -1.50 5.33
CA ILE A 46 -2.86 -0.91 4.07
C ILE A 46 -3.52 0.47 3.92
N ALA A 47 -2.70 1.49 3.64
CA ALA A 47 -3.12 2.84 3.33
C ALA A 47 -3.01 3.09 1.81
N ILE A 48 -4.05 3.66 1.21
CA ILE A 48 -4.02 4.13 -0.17
C ILE A 48 -3.50 5.56 -0.15
N ILE A 49 -2.49 5.85 -0.97
CA ILE A 49 -1.89 7.18 -1.09
C ILE A 49 -2.45 7.85 -2.33
N GLU A 50 -3.10 8.99 -2.11
CA GLU A 50 -3.56 9.84 -3.19
C GLU A 50 -2.41 10.70 -3.71
N GLY A 51 -2.04 10.51 -4.97
CA GLY A 51 -0.97 11.28 -5.60
C GLY A 51 0.44 10.78 -5.24
N LYS A 52 1.36 11.71 -5.00
CA LYS A 52 2.78 11.40 -4.74
C LYS A 52 3.01 11.33 -3.23
N MET A 53 3.66 10.25 -2.78
CA MET A 53 4.17 10.16 -1.41
C MET A 53 5.16 11.31 -1.15
N ASN A 54 4.89 12.05 -0.07
CA ASN A 54 5.78 13.06 0.50
C ASN A 54 6.03 12.72 1.97
N SER A 55 7.00 13.39 2.58
CA SER A 55 7.41 13.06 3.95
C SER A 55 6.34 13.31 5.01
N GLN A 56 5.44 14.28 4.80
CA GLN A 56 4.33 14.54 5.71
C GLN A 56 3.30 13.41 5.65
N VAL A 57 2.86 13.05 4.45
CA VAL A 57 1.93 11.93 4.22
C VAL A 57 2.54 10.64 4.75
N TYR A 58 3.85 10.45 4.60
CA TYR A 58 4.55 9.30 5.16
C TYR A 58 4.46 9.27 6.69
N GLN A 59 4.78 10.37 7.36
CA GLN A 59 4.70 10.49 8.81
C GLN A 59 3.27 10.28 9.34
N ASP A 60 2.28 10.83 8.65
CA ASP A 60 0.86 10.67 9.00
C ASP A 60 0.44 9.20 8.89
N ILE A 61 0.83 8.51 7.81
CA ILE A 61 0.57 7.08 7.63
C ILE A 61 1.24 6.25 8.72
N LEU A 62 2.47 6.55 9.11
CA LEU A 62 3.15 5.86 10.21
C LEU A 62 2.42 6.09 11.54
N GLN A 63 1.96 7.31 11.80
CA GLN A 63 1.22 7.62 13.03
C GLN A 63 -0.15 6.93 13.08
N GLU A 64 -0.85 6.83 11.95
CA GLU A 64 -2.19 6.26 11.88
C GLU A 64 -2.20 4.73 11.80
N ASN A 65 -1.23 4.13 11.11
CA ASN A 65 -1.24 2.70 10.79
C ASN A 65 -0.22 1.91 11.60
N LEU A 66 1.00 2.42 11.74
CA LEU A 66 2.09 1.69 12.40
C LEU A 66 2.00 1.79 13.92
N ARG A 67 1.83 3.00 14.49
CA ARG A 67 1.73 3.19 15.96
C ARG A 67 0.70 2.26 16.64
N PRO A 68 -0.57 2.17 16.19
CA PRO A 68 -1.52 1.29 16.84
C PRO A 68 -1.16 -0.19 16.65
N SER A 69 -0.60 -0.56 15.50
CA SER A 69 -0.23 -1.96 15.24
C SER A 69 0.97 -2.39 16.09
N VAL A 70 1.97 -1.51 16.27
CA VAL A 70 3.09 -1.70 17.19
C VAL A 70 2.61 -1.91 18.62
N GLN A 71 1.71 -1.06 19.11
CA GLN A 71 1.24 -1.11 20.50
C GLN A 71 0.46 -2.39 20.81
N VAL A 72 -0.23 -2.96 19.83
CA VAL A 72 -1.12 -4.11 20.02
C VAL A 72 -0.45 -5.44 19.66
N LYS A 73 0.38 -5.47 18.62
CA LYS A 73 0.85 -6.72 17.99
C LYS A 73 2.35 -6.95 18.10
N LEU A 74 3.16 -5.92 18.34
CA LEU A 74 4.62 -6.04 18.35
C LEU A 74 5.18 -6.09 19.77
N SER A 75 6.32 -6.77 19.91
CA SER A 75 7.03 -6.85 21.19
C SER A 75 7.55 -5.45 21.59
N ARG A 76 7.89 -5.29 22.88
CA ARG A 76 8.50 -4.03 23.40
C ARG A 76 9.73 -3.58 22.62
N ARG A 77 10.40 -4.48 21.90
CA ARG A 77 11.48 -4.17 20.95
C ARG A 77 11.06 -4.59 19.55
N TRP A 78 10.86 -3.61 18.70
CA TRP A 78 10.54 -3.80 17.29
C TRP A 78 11.45 -2.90 16.46
N VAL A 79 11.67 -3.28 15.21
CA VAL A 79 12.49 -2.53 14.25
C VAL A 79 11.65 -2.38 12.99
N LEU A 80 11.49 -1.14 12.53
CA LEU A 80 10.93 -0.88 11.20
C LEU A 80 12.03 -1.02 10.16
N GLN A 81 11.80 -1.83 9.15
CA GLN A 81 12.64 -1.87 7.96
C GLN A 81 11.90 -1.17 6.83
N GLN A 82 12.55 -0.18 6.22
CA GLN A 82 12.08 0.57 5.07
C GLN A 82 13.26 0.80 4.11
N ASP A 83 12.98 1.18 2.88
CA ASP A 83 14.00 1.58 1.92
C ASP A 83 14.56 2.97 2.24
N ASN A 84 15.79 3.23 1.81
CA ASN A 84 16.47 4.51 2.06
C ASN A 84 16.11 5.54 0.97
N ASP A 85 14.81 5.73 0.71
CA ASP A 85 14.34 6.70 -0.29
C ASP A 85 14.46 8.13 0.27
N PRO A 86 15.30 9.01 -0.32
CA PRO A 86 15.48 10.39 0.15
C PRO A 86 14.24 11.28 -0.05
N SER A 87 13.19 10.78 -0.71
CA SER A 87 11.93 11.50 -0.95
C SER A 87 10.80 11.19 0.03
N SER A 88 11.04 10.24 0.96
CA SER A 88 10.16 9.93 2.10
C SER A 88 10.39 10.80 3.33
#